data_AF-T0RJ01-F1
#
_entry.id   AF-T0RJ01-F1
#
_cell.length_a   1.000
_cell.length_b   1.000
_cell.length_c   1.000
_cell.angle_alpha   90.00
_cell.angle_beta   90.00
_cell.angle_gamma   90.00
#
_symmetry.space_group_name_H-M   'P 1'
#
loop_
_entity.id
_entity.type
_entity.pdbx_description
1 polymer ?
#
loop_
_entity_poly.entity_id
_entity_poly.type
_entity_poly.pdbx_seq_one_letter_code
_entity_poly.pdbx_strand_id
1 'polypeptide(L)'
;MCDYVTYMTSKEDMRYFVPHRVQNIILREYLSRIEETYPLPKTEIKTQNCYPVLKELLADKKIKKIYFYSLEMLPKDNLEVLSNLYERVLEGMTIIFCVEDITLNENSLLGFKEDLHIMQITNRV
;
A
#
# COMPACT_ATOMS: atom_id res chain seq x y z
N MET A 1 8.86 0.21 19.27
CA MET A 1 8.49 -0.36 17.96
C MET A 1 7.88 0.77 17.16
N CYS A 2 8.40 1.08 15.97
CA CYS A 2 7.82 2.14 15.13
C CYS A 2 6.35 1.80 14.82
N ASP A 3 5.48 2.80 14.78
CA ASP A 3 4.06 2.69 14.44
C ASP A 3 3.82 2.67 12.92
N TYR A 4 4.89 2.55 12.13
CA TYR A 4 4.85 2.47 10.69
C TYR A 4 5.67 1.30 10.15
N VAL A 5 5.27 0.83 8.97
CA VAL A 5 5.95 -0.27 8.25
C VAL A 5 6.02 0.06 6.76
N THR A 6 7.01 -0.52 6.08
CA THR A 6 7.08 -0.55 4.62
C THR A 6 6.53 -1.86 4.10
N TYR A 7 5.76 -1.82 3.02
CA TYR A 7 5.11 -2.97 2.41
C TYR A 7 5.61 -3.16 0.98
N MET A 8 6.09 -4.36 0.69
CA MET A 8 6.59 -4.79 -0.61
C MET A 8 5.85 -6.03 -1.07
N THR A 9 5.91 -6.33 -2.37
CA THR A 9 5.32 -7.56 -2.88
C THR A 9 6.15 -8.16 -4.01
N SER A 10 6.14 -9.48 -4.12
CA SER A 10 6.60 -10.20 -5.32
C SER A 10 5.45 -10.56 -6.27
N LYS A 11 4.22 -10.16 -5.94
CA LYS A 11 3.02 -10.49 -6.73
C LYS A 11 3.15 -9.95 -8.15
N GLU A 12 2.72 -10.76 -9.11
CA GLU A 12 2.73 -10.41 -10.55
C GLU A 12 1.50 -9.61 -10.98
N ASP A 13 0.56 -9.36 -10.06
CA ASP A 13 -0.70 -8.68 -10.37
C ASP A 13 -0.55 -7.16 -10.59
N MET A 14 0.66 -6.63 -10.41
CA MET A 14 0.99 -5.31 -10.94
C MET A 14 1.07 -5.38 -12.46
N ARG A 15 0.72 -4.28 -13.14
CA ARG A 15 0.86 -4.17 -14.61
C ARG A 15 2.26 -4.57 -15.11
N TYR A 16 3.29 -4.33 -14.30
CA TYR A 16 4.66 -4.74 -14.56
C TYR A 16 5.27 -5.40 -13.33
N PHE A 17 6.01 -6.49 -13.52
CA PHE A 17 6.82 -7.07 -12.45
C PHE A 17 7.92 -6.07 -12.03
N VAL A 18 7.89 -5.66 -10.76
CA VAL A 18 8.93 -4.81 -10.17
C VAL A 18 9.75 -5.63 -9.18
N PRO A 19 11.06 -5.81 -9.39
CA PRO A 19 11.92 -6.53 -8.45
C PRO A 19 11.91 -5.90 -7.06
N HIS A 20 11.97 -6.72 -5.99
CA HIS A 20 12.05 -6.23 -4.60
C HIS A 20 13.18 -5.23 -4.37
N ARG A 21 14.32 -5.39 -5.07
CA ARG A 21 15.44 -4.45 -4.96
C ARG A 21 15.05 -3.04 -5.41
N VAL A 22 14.25 -2.91 -6.47
CA VAL A 22 13.77 -1.61 -6.96
C VAL A 22 12.77 -1.02 -5.98
N GLN A 23 11.82 -1.83 -5.49
CA GLN A 23 10.86 -1.39 -4.47
C GLN A 23 11.55 -0.87 -3.21
N ASN A 24 12.55 -1.61 -2.72
CA ASN A 24 13.37 -1.22 -1.56
C ASN A 24 14.07 0.13 -1.77
N ILE A 25 14.65 0.36 -2.95
CA ILE A 25 15.36 1.63 -3.24
C ILE A 25 14.37 2.80 -3.16
N ILE A 26 13.21 2.68 -3.79
CA ILE A 26 12.20 3.75 -3.78
C ILE A 26 11.65 4.01 -2.38
N LEU A 27 11.30 2.96 -1.62
CA LEU A 27 10.81 3.12 -0.25
C LEU A 27 11.88 3.74 0.67
N ARG A 28 13.16 3.37 0.50
CA ARG A 28 14.29 3.97 1.24
C ARG A 28 14.46 5.44 0.90
N GLU A 29 14.44 5.78 -0.39
CA GLU A 29 14.59 7.15 -0.86
C GLU A 29 13.44 8.03 -0.37
N TYR A 30 12.21 7.54 -0.48
CA TYR A 30 11.03 8.25 0.01
C TYR A 30 11.12 8.54 1.52
N LEU A 31 11.44 7.53 2.32
CA LEU A 31 11.58 7.71 3.78
C LEU A 31 12.73 8.64 4.14
N SER A 32 13.84 8.57 3.41
CA SER A 32 14.97 9.50 3.58
C SER A 32 14.57 10.95 3.31
N ARG A 33 13.73 11.22 2.30
CA ARG A 33 13.25 12.57 1.98
C ARG A 33 12.39 13.19 3.07
N ILE A 34 11.67 12.38 3.83
CA ILE A 34 10.80 12.83 4.94
C ILE A 34 11.43 12.62 6.31
N GLU A 35 12.75 12.34 6.36
CA GLU A 35 13.53 12.14 7.58
C GLU A 35 13.02 10.98 8.48
N GLU A 36 12.34 10.01 7.89
CA GLU A 36 11.93 8.78 8.58
C GLU A 36 12.95 7.65 8.39
N THR A 37 13.08 6.78 9.40
CA THR A 37 14.01 5.65 9.35
C THR A 37 13.41 4.52 8.53
N TYR A 38 14.20 3.88 7.66
CA TYR A 38 13.74 2.73 6.89
C TYR A 38 13.61 1.45 7.76
N PRO A 39 12.39 0.93 8.05
CA PRO A 39 12.24 -0.31 8.79
C PRO A 39 12.47 -1.51 7.86
N LEU A 40 12.65 -2.69 8.44
CA LEU A 40 12.67 -3.93 7.64
C LEU A 40 11.30 -4.08 6.94
N PRO A 41 11.28 -4.24 5.60
CA PRO A 41 10.03 -4.27 4.87
C PRO A 41 9.27 -5.56 5.08
N LYS A 42 7.96 -5.42 5.19
CA LYS A 42 6.99 -6.51 5.23
C LYS A 42 6.71 -6.92 3.79
N THR A 43 7.12 -8.13 3.43
CA THR A 43 7.14 -8.59 2.04
C THR A 43 6.06 -9.63 1.80
N GLU A 44 5.11 -9.31 0.93
CA GLU A 44 4.11 -10.25 0.44
C GLU A 44 4.71 -11.15 -0.64
N ILE A 45 4.72 -12.46 -0.39
CA ILE A 45 5.30 -13.45 -1.30
C ILE A 45 4.21 -14.00 -2.24
N LYS A 46 4.57 -14.24 -3.51
CA LYS A 46 3.71 -14.72 -4.61
C LYS A 46 2.70 -15.77 -4.15
N THR A 47 1.49 -15.31 -3.89
CA THR A 47 0.33 -16.15 -3.62
C THR A 47 -0.84 -15.50 -4.36
N GLN A 48 -1.42 -16.19 -5.35
CA GLN A 48 -2.57 -15.65 -6.09
C GLN A 48 -3.73 -15.38 -5.13
N ASN A 49 -4.35 -14.19 -5.24
CA ASN A 49 -5.53 -13.75 -4.49
C ASN A 49 -5.41 -13.79 -2.95
N CYS A 50 -4.21 -13.97 -2.42
CA CYS A 50 -3.95 -14.08 -0.99
C CYS A 50 -3.03 -12.94 -0.54
N TYR A 51 -3.42 -12.31 0.56
CA TYR A 51 -2.75 -11.15 1.15
C TYR A 51 -2.41 -11.40 2.64
N PRO A 52 -1.76 -12.53 3.00
CA PRO A 52 -1.56 -12.89 4.40
C PRO A 52 -0.76 -11.84 5.17
N VAL A 53 0.30 -11.29 4.57
CA VAL A 53 1.11 -10.26 5.23
C VAL A 53 0.29 -8.99 5.41
N LEU A 54 -0.41 -8.52 4.36
CA LEU A 54 -1.24 -7.32 4.51
C LEU A 54 -2.38 -7.53 5.52
N LYS A 55 -3.03 -8.70 5.54
CA LYS A 55 -4.06 -9.03 6.55
C LYS A 55 -3.50 -8.95 7.98
N GLU A 56 -2.29 -9.46 8.22
CA GLU A 56 -1.60 -9.34 9.52
C GLU A 56 -1.37 -7.86 9.90
N LEU A 57 -0.88 -7.05 8.96
CA LEU A 57 -0.64 -5.62 9.19
C LEU A 57 -1.92 -4.84 9.49
N LEU A 58 -3.02 -5.16 8.79
CA LEU A 58 -4.31 -4.53 9.01
C LEU A 58 -4.92 -4.95 10.37
N ALA A 59 -4.67 -6.17 10.83
CA ALA A 59 -5.12 -6.64 12.14
C ALA A 59 -4.36 -6.00 13.31
N ASP A 60 -3.08 -5.63 13.13
CA ASP A 60 -2.30 -4.95 14.16
C ASP A 60 -2.71 -3.46 14.31
N LYS A 61 -3.48 -3.16 15.37
CA LYS A 61 -3.94 -1.81 15.69
C LYS A 61 -2.82 -0.84 16.10
N LYS A 62 -1.61 -1.34 16.39
CA LYS A 62 -0.43 -0.52 16.71
C LYS A 62 0.17 0.10 15.45
N ILE A 63 -0.06 -0.49 14.28
CA ILE A 63 0.36 0.08 13.00
C ILE A 63 -0.59 1.21 12.64
N LYS A 64 -0.04 2.42 12.59
CA LYS A 64 -0.72 3.66 12.21
C LYS A 64 -0.40 4.09 10.78
N LYS A 65 0.70 3.61 10.21
CA LYS A 65 1.11 4.01 8.87
C LYS A 65 1.70 2.86 8.06
N ILE A 66 1.32 2.72 6.79
CA ILE A 66 1.89 1.74 5.87
C ILE A 66 2.39 2.44 4.61
N TYR A 67 3.67 2.28 4.31
CA TYR A 67 4.30 2.74 3.08
C TYR A 67 4.26 1.64 2.02
N PHE A 68 3.35 1.79 1.08
CA PHE A 68 3.30 0.99 -0.13
C PHE A 68 4.28 1.55 -1.16
N TYR A 69 4.90 0.67 -1.94
CA TYR A 69 5.71 1.11 -3.07
C TYR A 69 4.87 1.90 -4.10
N SER A 70 3.70 1.39 -4.49
CA SER A 70 2.86 1.98 -5.55
C SER A 70 1.38 1.69 -5.32
N LEU A 71 0.51 2.51 -5.90
CA LEU A 71 -0.93 2.28 -6.00
C LEU A 71 -1.31 0.91 -6.61
N GLU A 72 -0.45 0.35 -7.47
CA GLU A 72 -0.69 -0.95 -8.10
C GLU A 72 -0.65 -2.13 -7.11
N MET A 73 -0.16 -1.91 -5.89
CA MET A 73 -0.19 -2.89 -4.80
C MET A 73 -1.54 -2.95 -4.07
N LEU A 74 -2.50 -2.09 -4.42
CA LEU A 74 -3.84 -2.18 -3.84
C LEU A 74 -4.47 -3.55 -4.16
N PRO A 75 -5.16 -4.19 -3.18
CA PRO A 75 -5.76 -5.50 -3.35
C PRO A 75 -7.07 -5.47 -4.16
N LYS A 76 -7.01 -4.99 -5.41
CA LYS A 76 -8.17 -4.76 -6.30
C LYS A 76 -8.93 -6.06 -6.62
N ASP A 77 -8.24 -7.20 -6.59
CA ASP A 77 -8.76 -8.56 -6.79
C ASP A 77 -9.37 -9.19 -5.53
N ASN A 78 -9.17 -8.59 -4.36
CA ASN A 78 -9.66 -9.13 -3.08
C ASN A 78 -10.43 -8.07 -2.28
N LEU A 79 -11.75 -8.04 -2.50
CA LEU A 79 -12.66 -7.06 -1.90
C LEU A 79 -12.67 -7.08 -0.36
N GLU A 80 -12.47 -8.24 0.25
CA GLU A 80 -12.40 -8.38 1.72
C GLU A 80 -11.20 -7.61 2.27
N VAL A 81 -10.01 -7.84 1.70
CA VAL A 81 -8.77 -7.15 2.13
C VAL A 81 -8.86 -5.67 1.83
N LEU A 82 -9.45 -5.29 0.68
CA LEU A 82 -9.64 -3.90 0.31
C LEU A 82 -10.60 -3.18 1.26
N SER A 83 -11.71 -3.82 1.66
CA SER A 83 -12.64 -3.26 2.66
C SER A 83 -11.94 -3.07 4.00
N ASN A 84 -11.24 -4.09 4.49
CA ASN A 84 -10.49 -4.02 5.74
C ASN A 84 -9.44 -2.89 5.70
N LEU A 85 -8.77 -2.70 4.57
CA LEU A 85 -7.81 -1.62 4.38
C LEU A 85 -8.49 -0.25 4.52
N TYR A 86 -9.64 -0.04 3.88
CA TYR A 86 -10.39 1.21 4.00
C TYR A 86 -10.97 1.43 5.40
N GLU A 87 -11.44 0.39 6.07
CA GLU A 87 -11.88 0.47 7.46
C GLU A 87 -10.73 0.91 8.38
N ARG A 88 -9.53 0.35 8.19
CA ARG A 88 -8.37 0.78 8.96
C ARG A 88 -8.00 2.24 8.68
N VAL A 89 -8.15 2.71 7.45
CA VAL A 89 -7.96 4.13 7.09
C VAL A 89 -8.97 5.02 7.82
N LEU A 90 -10.24 4.63 7.88
CA LEU A 90 -11.28 5.32 8.65
C LEU A 90 -11.02 5.31 10.16
N GLU A 91 -10.34 4.28 10.67
CA GLU A 91 -9.88 4.22 12.07
C GLU A 91 -8.57 5.00 12.32
N GLY A 92 -8.10 5.81 11.36
CA GLY A 92 -6.94 6.68 11.48
C GLY A 92 -5.60 6.07 11.02
N MET A 93 -5.61 4.93 10.32
CA MET A 93 -4.42 4.47 9.61
C MET A 93 -4.15 5.36 8.39
N THR A 94 -2.88 5.65 8.12
CA THR A 94 -2.44 6.33 6.89
C THR A 94 -1.71 5.37 5.98
N ILE A 95 -2.05 5.39 4.69
CA ILE A 95 -1.36 4.61 3.66
C ILE A 95 -0.69 5.60 2.71
N ILE A 96 0.57 5.37 2.40
CA ILE A 96 1.35 6.21 1.48
C ILE A 96 1.80 5.35 0.32
N PHE A 97 1.57 5.83 -0.90
CA PHE A 97 2.04 5.20 -2.13
C PHE A 97 3.24 5.99 -2.66
N CYS A 98 4.45 5.45 -2.44
CA CYS A 98 5.69 6.21 -2.57
C CYS A 98 6.07 6.59 -4.02
N VAL A 99 5.70 5.78 -5.02
CA VAL A 99 5.94 6.09 -6.44
C VAL A 99 5.09 7.27 -6.88
N GLU A 100 3.83 7.33 -6.45
CA GLU A 100 2.89 8.35 -6.87
C GLU A 100 2.84 9.57 -5.94
N ASP A 101 3.53 9.52 -4.80
CA ASP A 101 3.49 10.55 -3.74
C ASP A 101 2.06 10.84 -3.24
N ILE A 102 1.25 9.77 -3.13
CA ILE A 102 -0.15 9.85 -2.72
C ILE A 102 -0.31 9.37 -1.29
N THR A 103 -1.02 10.17 -0.48
CA THR A 103 -1.39 9.81 0.89
C THR A 103 -2.89 9.54 0.99
N LEU A 104 -3.23 8.32 1.38
CA LEU A 104 -4.58 7.87 1.71
C LEU A 104 -4.76 7.88 3.24
N ASN A 105 -5.60 8.78 3.72
CA ASN A 105 -6.04 8.88 5.11
C ASN A 105 -7.56 9.11 5.14
N GLU A 106 -8.15 9.23 6.34
CA GLU A 106 -9.59 9.45 6.51
C GLU A 106 -10.11 10.62 5.65
N ASN A 107 -9.37 11.73 5.60
CA ASN A 107 -9.79 12.94 4.88
C ASN A 107 -9.68 12.80 3.36
N SER A 108 -8.74 12.01 2.85
CA SER A 108 -8.55 11.81 1.41
C SER A 108 -9.31 10.59 0.87
N LEU A 109 -9.88 9.74 1.72
CA LEU A 109 -10.48 8.47 1.31
C LEU A 109 -11.64 8.63 0.31
N LEU A 110 -12.49 9.64 0.48
CA LEU A 110 -13.64 9.84 -0.42
C LEU A 110 -13.18 10.21 -1.83
N GLY A 111 -12.34 11.25 -1.96
CA GLY A 111 -11.79 11.67 -3.25
C GLY A 111 -10.94 10.57 -3.89
N PHE A 112 -10.18 9.82 -3.09
CA PHE A 112 -9.39 8.69 -3.58
C PHE A 112 -10.24 7.61 -4.24
N LYS A 113 -11.42 7.28 -3.68
CA LYS A 113 -12.34 6.31 -4.28
C LYS A 113 -12.89 6.79 -5.61
N GLU A 114 -13.17 8.08 -5.74
CA GLU A 114 -13.64 8.69 -6.99
C GLU A 114 -12.54 8.66 -8.06
N ASP A 115 -11.31 9.05 -7.69
CA ASP A 115 -10.15 9.03 -8.59
C ASP A 115 -9.82 7.63 -9.08
N LEU A 116 -9.85 6.63 -8.18
CA LEU A 116 -9.61 5.23 -8.55
C LEU A 116 -10.66 4.72 -9.54
N HIS A 117 -11.93 5.13 -9.38
CA HIS A 117 -13.00 4.79 -10.31
C HIS A 117 -12.76 5.40 -11.70
N ILE A 118 -12.37 6.67 -11.75
CA ILE A 118 -12.02 7.38 -13.01
C ILE A 118 -10.83 6.71 -13.70
N MET A 119 -9.78 6.35 -12.94
CA MET A 119 -8.61 5.65 -13.49
C MET A 119 -8.97 4.27 -14.07
N GLN A 120 -9.89 3.53 -13.45
CA GLN A 120 -10.34 2.23 -13.95
C GLN A 120 -11.17 2.35 -15.25
N ILE A 121 -11.93 3.42 -15.40
CA ILE A 121 -12.72 3.69 -16.63
C ILE A 121 -11.79 4.09 -17.78
N THR A 122 -10.80 4.93 -17.51
CA THR A 122 -9.90 5.48 -18.54
C THR A 122 -8.93 4.43 -19.09
N ASN A 123 -8.54 3.44 -18.27
CA ASN A 123 -7.65 2.34 -18.66
C ASN A 123 -8.34 1.18 -19.43
N ARG A 124 -9.59 1.35 -19.86
CA ARG A 124 -10.35 0.36 -20.67
C ARG A 124 -10.40 0.68 -22.18
N VAL A 125 -9.55 1.57 -22.68
CA VAL A 125 -9.45 1.92 -24.11
C VAL A 125 -8.16 1.40 -24.70
#